data_AF-A0A7X4BL97-F1
#
_entry.id   AF-A0A7X4BL97-F1
#
_cell.length_a   1.000
_cell.length_b   1.000
_cell.length_c   1.000
_cell.angle_alpha   90.00
_cell.angle_beta   90.00
_cell.angle_gamma   90.00
#
_symmetry.space_group_name_H-M   'P 1'
#
loop_
_entity.id
_entity.type
_entity.pdbx_description
1 polymer ?
#
loop_
_entity_poly.entity_id
_entity_poly.type
_entity_poly.pdbx_seq_one_letter_code
_entity_poly.pdbx_strand_id
1 'polypeptide(L)'
;MVSGFKFSQLGLASILKQSRLIVPPNQRNYSWTKEEVTTLLQDFARSIRSEDTPYFVGTIVTVRKSDNMLEVVDGQQRLATTAILLAEIHSYLQECNEPELCQSIHEFLFTIDRKRRERVPRLTLNLDDNDYFRTQLTGEPLTSSTVKPSQRLLKDAFTEINK
;
A
#
# COMPACT_ATOMS: atom_id res chain seq x y z
N MET A 1 -1.71 32.20 10.04
CA MET A 1 -1.52 31.73 8.66
C MET A 1 -2.61 30.72 8.36
N VAL A 2 -3.44 30.95 7.33
CA VAL A 2 -4.43 29.95 6.90
C VAL A 2 -3.63 28.76 6.36
N SER A 3 -3.72 27.61 7.01
CA SER A 3 -3.13 26.36 6.54
C SER A 3 -3.84 25.96 5.24
N GLY A 4 -3.34 26.43 4.11
CA GLY A 4 -3.84 26.05 2.79
C GLY A 4 -3.46 24.62 2.40
N PHE A 5 -4.00 24.15 1.27
CA PHE A 5 -3.60 22.88 0.68
C PHE A 5 -2.15 22.93 0.21
N LYS A 6 -1.41 21.84 0.47
CA LYS A 6 -0.08 21.62 -0.11
C LYS A 6 -0.19 20.52 -1.16
N PHE A 7 0.33 20.78 -2.36
CA PHE A 7 0.37 19.82 -3.45
C PHE A 7 1.81 19.42 -3.72
N SER A 8 2.04 18.13 -3.96
CA SER A 8 3.34 17.58 -4.30
C SER A 8 3.15 16.48 -5.34
N GLN A 9 3.95 16.51 -6.40
CA GLN A 9 4.02 15.41 -7.37
C GLN A 9 5.01 14.36 -6.85
N LEU A 10 4.52 13.17 -6.55
CA LEU A 10 5.31 12.06 -6.00
C LEU A 10 4.94 10.75 -6.69
N GLY A 11 5.90 9.83 -6.77
CA GLY A 11 5.62 8.45 -7.11
C GLY A 11 4.76 7.79 -6.03
N LEU A 12 3.86 6.89 -6.43
CA LEU A 12 2.92 6.25 -5.50
C LEU A 12 3.63 5.40 -4.43
N ALA A 13 4.74 4.74 -4.78
CA ALA A 13 5.58 4.06 -3.79
C ALA A 13 6.38 5.04 -2.91
N SER A 14 6.75 6.21 -3.43
CA SER A 14 7.53 7.20 -2.68
C SER A 14 6.80 7.71 -1.43
N ILE A 15 5.48 7.89 -1.50
CA ILE A 15 4.70 8.32 -0.32
C ILE A 15 4.70 7.27 0.79
N LEU A 16 4.67 5.97 0.42
CA LEU A 16 4.82 4.88 1.37
C LEU A 16 6.19 5.00 2.05
N LYS A 17 7.29 5.11 1.30
CA LYS A 17 8.64 5.22 1.88
C LYS A 17 8.86 6.47 2.75
N GLN A 18 8.19 7.58 2.45
CA GLN A 18 8.38 8.86 3.16
C GLN A 18 7.57 8.98 4.46
N SER A 19 6.43 8.31 4.59
CA SER A 19 5.52 8.51 5.72
C SER A 19 4.74 7.26 6.08
N ARG A 20 4.27 7.18 7.33
CA ARG A 20 3.24 6.21 7.71
C ARG A 20 1.88 6.72 7.27
N LEU A 21 1.17 5.92 6.48
CA LEU A 21 -0.17 6.19 5.98
C LEU A 21 -1.19 5.38 6.79
N ILE A 22 -2.21 6.05 7.30
CA ILE A 22 -3.27 5.43 8.08
C ILE A 22 -4.61 5.76 7.43
N VAL A 23 -5.36 4.73 7.07
CA VAL A 23 -6.75 4.87 6.64
C VAL A 23 -7.63 4.91 7.90
N PRO A 24 -8.45 5.96 8.11
CA PRO A 24 -9.34 6.05 9.27
C PRO A 24 -10.28 4.85 9.42
N PRO A 25 -10.68 4.48 10.66
CA PRO A 25 -11.56 3.34 10.91
C PRO A 25 -12.91 3.40 10.17
N ASN A 26 -13.42 4.61 9.94
CA ASN A 26 -14.70 4.89 9.31
C ASN A 26 -14.62 5.07 7.79
N GLN A 27 -13.43 4.95 7.18
CA GLN A 27 -13.32 4.92 5.72
C GLN A 27 -13.77 3.59 5.15
N ARG A 28 -14.22 3.60 3.90
CA ARG A 28 -14.73 2.41 3.22
C ARG A 28 -13.69 1.30 3.15
N ASN A 29 -14.13 0.06 3.12
CA ASN A 29 -13.25 -1.10 2.97
C ASN A 29 -12.62 -1.15 1.57
N TYR A 30 -11.63 -2.02 1.40
CA TYR A 30 -11.12 -2.41 0.09
C TYR A 30 -12.27 -2.96 -0.76
N SER A 31 -12.36 -2.45 -1.98
CA SER A 31 -13.52 -2.63 -2.85
C SER A 31 -13.13 -2.83 -4.31
N TRP A 32 -11.83 -2.90 -4.62
CA TRP A 32 -11.38 -3.12 -5.99
C TRP A 32 -11.50 -4.60 -6.35
N THR A 33 -12.08 -4.87 -7.51
CA THR A 33 -12.12 -6.19 -8.11
C THR A 33 -10.84 -6.46 -8.91
N LYS A 34 -10.74 -7.67 -9.47
CA LYS A 34 -9.60 -8.06 -10.32
C LYS A 34 -9.46 -7.14 -11.52
N GLU A 35 -10.57 -6.69 -12.11
CA GLU A 35 -10.56 -5.77 -13.25
C GLU A 35 -9.89 -4.43 -12.91
N GLU A 36 -10.20 -3.85 -11.75
CA GLU A 36 -9.59 -2.58 -11.31
C GLU A 36 -8.12 -2.76 -10.94
N VAL A 37 -7.76 -3.88 -10.30
CA VAL A 37 -6.36 -4.25 -10.02
C VAL A 37 -5.57 -4.39 -11.31
N THR A 38 -6.06 -5.18 -12.26
CA THR A 38 -5.41 -5.39 -13.57
C THR A 38 -5.28 -4.10 -14.36
N THR A 39 -6.28 -3.21 -14.30
CA THR A 39 -6.20 -1.89 -14.92
C THR A 39 -5.05 -1.07 -14.33
N LEU A 40 -4.90 -1.03 -13.01
CA LEU A 40 -3.77 -0.33 -12.37
C LEU A 40 -2.41 -0.93 -12.78
N LEU A 41 -2.30 -2.26 -12.85
CA LEU A 41 -1.06 -2.93 -13.27
C LEU A 41 -0.72 -2.62 -14.73
N GLN A 42 -1.72 -2.61 -15.62
CA GLN A 42 -1.55 -2.22 -17.02
C GLN A 42 -1.13 -0.76 -17.15
N ASP A 43 -1.67 0.13 -16.33
CA ASP A 43 -1.26 1.53 -16.27
C ASP A 43 0.22 1.68 -15.90
N PHE A 44 0.68 0.95 -14.88
CA PHE A 44 2.10 0.91 -14.52
C PHE A 44 2.95 0.34 -15.65
N ALA A 45 2.56 -0.79 -16.24
CA ALA A 45 3.30 -1.41 -17.33
C ALA A 45 3.41 -0.48 -18.56
N ARG A 46 2.34 0.23 -18.90
CA ARG A 46 2.35 1.23 -19.98
C ARG A 46 3.28 2.40 -19.64
N SER A 47 3.22 2.91 -18.41
CA SER A 47 4.09 4.01 -17.98
C SER A 47 5.57 3.63 -17.95
N ILE A 48 5.91 2.39 -17.66
CA ILE A 48 7.31 1.90 -17.64
C ILE A 48 7.85 1.74 -19.08
N ARG A 49 7.00 1.33 -20.03
CA ARG A 49 7.39 1.15 -21.44
C ARG A 49 7.45 2.46 -22.22
N SER A 50 6.72 3.48 -21.77
CA SER A 50 6.67 4.79 -22.43
C SER A 50 7.75 5.70 -21.87
N GLU A 51 8.77 6.02 -22.67
CA GLU A 51 9.89 6.88 -22.23
C GLU A 51 9.49 8.37 -22.12
N ASP A 52 8.39 8.79 -22.75
CA ASP A 52 8.15 10.21 -23.03
C ASP A 52 7.16 10.93 -22.11
N THR A 53 6.38 10.23 -21.27
CA THR A 53 5.41 10.92 -20.38
C THR A 53 5.11 10.15 -19.09
N PRO A 54 5.32 10.76 -17.91
CA PRO A 54 4.87 10.21 -16.64
C PRO A 54 3.36 9.99 -16.63
N TYR A 55 2.91 8.78 -16.31
CA TYR A 55 1.47 8.50 -16.20
C TYR A 55 0.87 9.06 -14.90
N PHE A 56 -0.27 9.76 -15.02
CA PHE A 56 -1.00 10.27 -13.88
C PHE A 56 -2.03 9.23 -13.37
N VAL A 57 -1.66 8.53 -12.30
CA VAL A 57 -2.47 7.48 -11.65
C VAL A 57 -3.62 8.07 -10.79
N GLY A 58 -3.64 9.40 -10.62
CA GLY A 58 -4.63 10.11 -9.82
C GLY A 58 -4.05 10.74 -8.54
N THR A 59 -4.91 11.44 -7.82
CA THR A 59 -4.54 12.16 -6.59
C THR A 59 -4.66 11.25 -5.35
N ILE A 60 -3.76 11.45 -4.38
CA ILE A 60 -3.89 10.94 -3.02
C ILE A 60 -4.12 12.14 -2.11
N VAL A 61 -5.20 12.11 -1.32
CA VAL A 61 -5.53 13.21 -0.39
C VAL A 61 -5.22 12.76 1.02
N THR A 62 -4.40 13.52 1.73
CA THR A 62 -4.00 13.18 3.11
C THR A 62 -4.10 14.37 4.05
N VAL A 63 -4.36 14.10 5.32
CA VAL A 63 -4.25 15.06 6.42
C VAL A 63 -3.02 14.72 7.26
N ARG A 64 -2.18 15.71 7.53
CA ARG A 64 -1.00 15.51 8.39
C ARG A 64 -1.44 15.36 9.85
N LYS A 65 -1.08 14.23 10.47
CA LYS A 65 -1.32 13.98 11.91
C LYS A 65 -0.07 14.24 12.75
N SER A 66 1.11 13.96 12.21
CA SER A 66 2.42 14.29 12.79
C SER A 66 3.49 14.35 11.68
N ASP A 67 4.75 14.61 12.03
CA ASP A 67 5.83 14.78 11.04
C ASP A 67 5.96 13.60 10.07
N ASN A 68 5.78 12.37 10.56
CA ASN A 68 5.95 11.14 9.78
C ASN A 68 4.65 10.35 9.64
N MET A 69 3.49 10.96 9.89
CA MET A 69 2.20 10.28 9.86
C MET A 69 1.15 11.09 9.10
N LEU A 70 0.57 10.45 8.09
CA LEU A 70 -0.44 10.99 7.21
C LEU A 70 -1.70 10.12 7.31
N GLU A 71 -2.83 10.76 7.55
CA GLU A 71 -4.14 10.13 7.49
C GLU A 71 -4.67 10.21 6.07
N VAL A 72 -5.05 9.10 5.47
CA VAL A 72 -5.53 9.01 4.09
C VAL A 72 -7.02 9.33 4.05
N VAL A 73 -7.39 10.36 3.27
CA VAL A 73 -8.78 10.79 3.05
C VAL A 73 -9.31 10.24 1.73
N ASP A 74 -8.47 10.20 0.70
CA ASP A 74 -8.79 9.61 -0.60
C ASP A 74 -7.55 8.97 -1.25
N GLY A 75 -7.78 7.98 -2.13
CA GLY A 75 -6.75 7.22 -2.82
C GLY A 75 -6.36 5.91 -2.12
N GLN A 76 -7.12 5.49 -1.12
CA GLN A 76 -6.83 4.28 -0.34
C GLN A 76 -6.70 3.00 -1.19
N GLN A 77 -7.54 2.80 -2.23
CA GLN A 77 -7.50 1.57 -3.03
C GLN A 77 -6.22 1.49 -3.89
N ARG A 78 -5.79 2.64 -4.43
CA ARG A 78 -4.53 2.78 -5.17
C ARG A 78 -3.34 2.48 -4.26
N LEU A 79 -3.32 3.05 -3.06
CA LEU A 79 -2.26 2.81 -2.07
C LEU A 79 -2.21 1.35 -1.62
N ALA A 80 -3.35 0.77 -1.27
CA ALA A 80 -3.46 -0.63 -0.85
C ALA A 80 -2.96 -1.56 -1.96
N THR A 81 -3.49 -1.43 -3.18
CA THR A 81 -3.09 -2.29 -4.31
C THR A 81 -1.62 -2.13 -4.68
N THR A 82 -1.07 -0.93 -4.56
CA THR A 82 0.38 -0.71 -4.78
C THR A 82 1.22 -1.35 -3.69
N ALA A 83 0.78 -1.32 -2.43
CA ALA A 83 1.46 -2.03 -1.35
C ALA A 83 1.37 -3.55 -1.52
N ILE A 84 0.25 -4.08 -2.03
CA ILE A 84 0.12 -5.50 -2.40
C ILE A 84 1.12 -5.85 -3.51
N LEU A 85 1.21 -5.03 -4.56
CA LEU A 85 2.18 -5.23 -5.65
C LEU A 85 3.63 -5.28 -5.12
N LEU A 86 4.00 -4.35 -4.25
CA LEU A 86 5.32 -4.33 -3.63
C LEU A 86 5.56 -5.57 -2.75
N ALA A 87 4.53 -6.10 -2.09
CA ALA A 87 4.64 -7.32 -1.30
C ALA A 87 4.91 -8.55 -2.17
N GLU A 88 4.21 -8.69 -3.30
CA GLU A 88 4.46 -9.79 -4.24
C GLU A 88 5.83 -9.68 -4.91
N ILE A 89 6.27 -8.46 -5.26
CA ILE A 89 7.64 -8.23 -5.74
C ILE A 89 8.67 -8.64 -4.68
N HIS A 90 8.43 -8.31 -3.41
CA HIS A 90 9.31 -8.72 -2.31
C HIS A 90 9.39 -10.25 -2.19
N SER A 91 8.25 -10.95 -2.23
CA SER A 91 8.20 -12.41 -2.20
C SER A 91 8.95 -13.03 -3.38
N TYR A 92 8.72 -12.54 -4.59
CA TYR A 92 9.43 -13.00 -5.80
C TYR A 92 10.95 -12.81 -5.71
N LEU A 93 11.41 -11.64 -5.24
CA LEU A 93 12.85 -11.38 -5.06
C LEU A 93 13.49 -12.26 -3.98
N GLN A 94 12.72 -12.62 -2.96
CA GLN A 94 13.17 -13.57 -1.94
C GLN A 94 13.35 -14.98 -2.53
N GLU A 95 12.43 -15.43 -3.40
CA GLU A 95 12.56 -16.70 -4.13
C GLU A 95 13.74 -16.70 -5.11
N CYS A 96 14.02 -15.56 -5.75
CA CYS A 96 15.18 -15.37 -6.63
C CYS A 96 16.51 -15.23 -5.87
N ASN A 97 16.49 -15.20 -4.54
CA ASN A 97 17.67 -15.03 -3.69
C ASN A 97 18.44 -13.72 -3.98
N GLU A 98 17.69 -12.61 -4.10
CA GLU A 98 18.18 -11.22 -4.33
C GLU A 98 18.06 -10.37 -3.04
N PRO A 99 18.94 -10.54 -2.04
CA PRO A 99 18.74 -9.98 -0.70
C PRO A 99 18.78 -8.45 -0.66
N GLU A 100 19.64 -7.80 -1.46
CA GLU A 100 19.74 -6.34 -1.52
C GLU A 100 18.47 -5.71 -2.10
N LEU A 101 17.90 -6.31 -3.15
CA LEU A 101 16.66 -5.84 -3.76
C LEU A 101 15.46 -6.11 -2.85
N CYS A 102 15.42 -7.29 -2.23
CA CYS A 102 14.41 -7.64 -1.22
C CYS A 102 14.40 -6.60 -0.08
N GLN A 103 15.57 -6.27 0.48
CA GLN A 103 15.70 -5.25 1.51
C GLN A 103 15.27 -3.85 1.01
N SER A 104 15.60 -3.49 -0.24
CA SER A 104 15.17 -2.23 -0.83
C SER A 104 13.65 -2.11 -0.92
N ILE A 105 12.96 -3.16 -1.38
CA ILE A 105 11.48 -3.20 -1.44
C ILE A 105 10.88 -3.21 -0.04
N HIS A 106 11.50 -3.92 0.90
CA HIS A 106 11.06 -3.99 2.30
C HIS A 106 10.93 -2.61 2.95
N GLU A 107 11.81 -1.64 2.60
CA GLU A 107 11.77 -0.27 3.12
C GLU A 107 10.53 0.53 2.68
N PHE A 108 9.89 0.15 1.57
CA PHE A 108 8.64 0.76 1.13
C PHE A 108 7.44 0.22 1.92
N LEU A 109 7.50 -1.05 2.34
CA LEU A 109 6.42 -1.73 3.05
C LEU A 109 6.47 -1.51 4.56
N PHE A 110 7.67 -1.41 5.13
CA PHE A 110 7.88 -1.39 6.58
C PHE A 110 8.72 -0.21 7.06
N THR A 111 8.54 0.14 8.33
CA THR A 111 9.36 1.08 9.08
C THR A 111 9.52 0.62 10.53
N ILE A 112 10.42 1.27 11.28
CA ILE A 112 10.63 0.98 12.70
C ILE A 112 9.89 2.02 13.54
N ASP A 113 8.90 1.58 14.32
CA ASP A 113 8.35 2.39 15.40
C ASP A 113 9.34 2.38 16.56
N ARG A 114 10.12 3.46 16.69
CA ARG A 114 11.16 3.57 17.72
C ARG A 114 10.61 3.55 19.15
N LYS A 115 9.37 4.00 19.36
CA LYS A 115 8.75 4.01 20.70
C LYS A 115 8.39 2.60 21.12
N ARG A 116 7.85 1.82 20.19
CA ARG A 116 7.47 0.42 20.43
C ARG A 116 8.63 -0.56 20.26
N ARG A 117 9.72 -0.13 19.60
CA ARG A 117 10.85 -0.98 19.18
C ARG A 117 10.41 -2.15 18.29
N GLU A 118 9.41 -1.89 17.47
CA GLU A 118 8.76 -2.87 16.62
C GLU A 118 8.83 -2.44 15.16
N ARG A 119 8.92 -3.43 14.27
CA ARG A 119 8.72 -3.18 12.85
C ARG A 119 7.23 -3.13 12.57
N VAL A 120 6.79 -2.09 11.86
CA VAL A 120 5.37 -1.86 11.55
C VAL A 120 5.20 -1.58 10.06
N PRO A 121 4.08 -2.01 9.45
CA PRO A 121 3.74 -1.61 8.09
C PRO A 121 3.65 -0.09 7.96
N ARG A 122 4.04 0.42 6.80
CA ARG A 122 3.91 1.83 6.44
C ARG A 122 2.48 2.21 6.09
N LEU A 123 1.68 1.27 5.59
CA LEU A 123 0.26 1.45 5.35
C LEU A 123 -0.56 0.66 6.38
N THR A 124 -1.46 1.34 7.06
CA THR A 124 -2.47 0.74 7.95
C THR A 124 -3.83 0.99 7.32
N LEU A 125 -4.57 -0.09 7.01
CA LEU A 125 -5.92 0.03 6.45
C LEU A 125 -6.94 0.33 7.57
N ASN A 126 -8.22 0.39 7.20
CA ASN A 126 -9.28 0.62 8.17
C ASN A 126 -9.47 -0.59 9.12
N LEU A 127 -10.41 -0.47 10.05
CA LEU A 127 -10.67 -1.48 11.09
C LEU A 127 -10.99 -2.87 10.52
N ASP A 128 -11.61 -2.93 9.34
CA ASP A 128 -12.13 -4.17 8.77
C ASP A 128 -11.07 -4.97 8.02
N ASP A 129 -10.15 -4.28 7.36
CA ASP A 129 -9.21 -4.88 6.43
C ASP A 129 -7.78 -4.94 6.96
N ASN A 130 -7.43 -4.11 7.95
CA ASN A 130 -6.06 -3.97 8.40
C ASN A 130 -5.44 -5.27 8.91
N ASP A 131 -6.19 -6.04 9.70
CA ASP A 131 -5.65 -7.28 10.30
C ASP A 131 -5.33 -8.31 9.21
N TYR A 132 -6.24 -8.47 8.23
CA TYR A 132 -6.01 -9.35 7.08
C TYR A 132 -4.82 -8.88 6.24
N PHE A 133 -4.79 -7.60 5.89
CA PHE A 133 -3.71 -7.01 5.11
C PHE A 133 -2.36 -7.15 5.81
N ARG A 134 -2.28 -6.87 7.12
CA ARG A 134 -1.07 -7.05 7.93
C ARG A 134 -0.61 -8.50 7.92
N THR A 135 -1.50 -9.46 8.14
CA THR A 135 -1.17 -10.89 8.10
C THR A 135 -0.56 -11.30 6.76
N GLN A 136 -1.09 -10.81 5.63
CA GLN A 136 -0.50 -11.10 4.31
C GLN A 136 0.91 -10.50 4.17
N LEU A 137 1.17 -9.32 4.75
CA LEU A 137 2.48 -8.68 4.70
C LEU A 137 3.52 -9.29 5.66
N THR A 138 3.11 -9.72 6.86
CA THR A 138 4.04 -10.14 7.92
C THR A 138 4.08 -11.64 8.17
N GLY A 139 3.09 -12.39 7.69
CA GLY A 139 2.87 -13.79 8.05
C GLY A 139 2.36 -14.00 9.49
N GLU A 140 2.10 -12.93 10.25
CA GLU A 140 1.54 -13.04 11.59
C GLU A 140 0.08 -13.55 11.54
N PRO A 141 -0.35 -14.41 12.46
CA PRO A 141 -1.69 -14.99 12.44
C PRO A 141 -2.79 -13.93 12.59
N LEU A 142 -3.93 -14.18 11.95
CA LEU A 142 -5.13 -13.32 12.09
C LEU A 142 -5.59 -13.29 13.55
N THR A 143 -5.99 -12.10 13.99
CA THR A 143 -6.63 -11.87 15.29
C THR A 143 -8.07 -12.38 15.32
N SER A 144 -8.74 -12.48 14.17
CA SER A 144 -10.11 -12.93 14.00
C SER A 144 -10.25 -13.91 12.83
N SER A 145 -11.03 -14.97 13.02
CA SER A 145 -11.33 -15.98 12.01
C SER A 145 -12.47 -15.59 11.05
N THR A 146 -13.15 -14.46 11.30
CA THR A 146 -14.32 -14.05 10.49
C THR A 146 -13.87 -13.31 9.23
N VAL A 147 -14.02 -13.95 8.07
CA VAL A 147 -13.64 -13.37 6.77
C VAL A 147 -14.72 -12.42 6.27
N LYS A 148 -14.37 -11.13 6.11
CA LYS A 148 -15.26 -10.10 5.55
C LYS A 148 -15.23 -10.12 4.01
N PRO A 149 -16.29 -9.64 3.32
CA PRO A 149 -16.30 -9.58 1.86
C PRO A 149 -15.12 -8.81 1.25
N SER A 150 -14.71 -7.69 1.86
CA SER A 150 -13.55 -6.89 1.42
C SER A 150 -12.23 -7.65 1.54
N GLN A 151 -12.10 -8.54 2.53
CA GLN A 151 -10.90 -9.38 2.69
C GLN A 151 -10.81 -10.44 1.58
N ARG A 152 -11.93 -10.86 0.99
CA ARG A 152 -11.91 -11.69 -0.24
C ARG A 152 -11.39 -10.90 -1.43
N LEU A 153 -11.78 -9.62 -1.55
CA LEU A 153 -11.25 -8.74 -2.60
C LEU A 153 -9.75 -8.47 -2.41
N LEU A 154 -9.28 -8.30 -1.18
CA LEU A 154 -7.84 -8.24 -0.89
C LEU A 154 -7.14 -9.53 -1.32
N LYS A 155 -7.67 -10.69 -0.93
CA LYS A 155 -7.13 -11.99 -1.36
C LYS A 155 -7.08 -12.11 -2.88
N ASP A 156 -8.14 -11.68 -3.55
CA ASP A 156 -8.23 -11.67 -5.01
C ASP A 156 -7.18 -10.74 -5.63
N ALA A 157 -6.90 -9.58 -5.03
CA ALA A 157 -5.85 -8.67 -5.48
C ALA A 157 -4.45 -9.29 -5.34
N PHE A 158 -4.13 -9.92 -4.20
CA PHE A 158 -2.89 -10.69 -4.02
C PHE A 158 -2.75 -11.79 -5.08
N THR A 159 -3.83 -12.55 -5.30
CA THR A 159 -3.86 -13.63 -6.29
C THR A 159 -3.71 -13.11 -7.71
N GLU A 160 -4.33 -11.98 -8.06
CA GLU A 160 -4.27 -11.40 -9.40
C GLU A 160 -2.88 -10.87 -9.73
N ILE A 161 -2.20 -10.27 -8.75
CA ILE A 161 -0.86 -9.71 -8.90
C ILE A 161 0.21 -10.79 -9.06
N ASN A 162 0.03 -11.94 -8.41
CA ASN A 162 0.97 -13.07 -8.48
C ASN A 162 0.79 -13.97 -9.73
N LYS A 163 -0.07 -13.59 -10.67
CA LYS A 163 -0.23 -14.31 -11.94
C LYS A 163 0.86 -13.93 -12.94
#